data_AF-A0A1G6WLQ4-F1
#
_entry.id   AF-A0A1G6WLQ4-F1
#
_cell.length_a   1.000
_cell.length_b   1.000
_cell.length_c   1.000
_cell.angle_alpha   90.00
_cell.angle_beta   90.00
_cell.angle_gamma   90.00
#
_symmetry.space_group_name_H-M   'P 1'
#
loop_
_entity.id
_entity.type
_entity.pdbx_description
1 polymer ?
#
loop_
_entity_poly.entity_id
_entity_poly.type
_entity_poly.pdbx_seq_one_letter_code
_entity_poly.pdbx_strand_id
1 'polypeptide(L)'
;MKKEGKRSLTEARINSKPATIAPSPRLFRLSDGTLVWDVFGTPPGAEEIPARSAEDQERYRIHYAFVGGKRHHCVKIDVEDTTQGPHDIRWIYVRSYTGGQIRFIKEGQAPEVLFAMAEDDAYMFCQNDPCIECAFACKVGFEFFAYSASEGLIKDAAKIIYSR
;
A
#
# COMPACT_ATOMS: atom_id res chain seq x y z
N MET A 1 -5.17 30.14 -30.61
CA MET A 1 -5.44 29.74 -29.21
C MET A 1 -5.18 28.24 -29.07
N LYS A 2 -4.12 27.83 -28.36
CA LYS A 2 -3.97 26.42 -27.96
C LYS A 2 -5.08 26.14 -26.94
N LYS A 3 -5.94 25.14 -27.19
CA LYS A 3 -6.84 24.61 -26.15
C LYS A 3 -5.96 24.14 -25.01
N GLU A 4 -6.03 24.78 -23.85
CA GLU A 4 -5.53 24.17 -22.63
C GLU A 4 -6.27 22.84 -22.48
N GLY A 5 -5.53 21.73 -22.64
CA GLY A 5 -6.08 20.40 -22.42
C GLY A 5 -6.60 20.33 -20.99
N LYS A 6 -7.82 19.82 -20.81
CA LYS A 6 -8.38 19.61 -19.48
C LYS A 6 -7.43 18.73 -18.68
N ARG A 7 -6.81 19.31 -17.65
CA ARG A 7 -5.89 18.62 -16.76
C ARG A 7 -6.69 17.77 -15.77
N SER A 8 -6.21 16.56 -15.45
CA SER A 8 -6.91 15.71 -14.48
C SER A 8 -6.85 16.33 -13.09
N LEU A 9 -7.96 16.30 -12.35
CA LEU A 9 -8.01 16.78 -10.96
C LEU A 9 -7.14 15.93 -10.03
N THR A 10 -6.92 14.66 -10.36
CA THR A 10 -6.08 13.74 -9.59
C THR A 10 -4.60 13.86 -9.91
N GLU A 11 -4.24 14.74 -10.85
CA GLU A 11 -2.87 14.84 -11.34
C GLU A 11 -1.92 15.42 -10.30
N ALA A 12 -0.74 14.79 -10.14
CA ALA A 12 0.34 15.35 -9.34
C ALA A 12 0.74 16.76 -9.78
N ARG A 13 0.93 17.65 -8.80
CA ARG A 13 1.32 19.05 -9.03
C ARG A 13 2.81 19.31 -8.78
N ILE A 14 3.50 18.34 -8.22
CA ILE A 14 4.92 18.41 -7.85
C ILE A 14 5.83 17.78 -8.92
N ASN A 15 7.13 18.09 -8.80
CA ASN A 15 8.19 17.51 -9.63
C ASN A 15 9.32 16.90 -8.79
N SER A 16 9.05 16.60 -7.52
CA SER A 16 10.02 15.98 -6.61
C SER A 16 9.33 14.94 -5.71
N LYS A 17 10.10 14.12 -5.00
CA LYS A 17 9.55 13.13 -4.05
C LYS A 17 8.93 13.89 -2.86
N PRO A 18 7.65 13.65 -2.51
CA PRO A 18 7.04 14.25 -1.32
C PRO A 18 7.75 13.85 -0.02
N ALA A 19 7.66 14.73 0.98
CA ALA A 19 7.87 14.31 2.35
C ALA A 19 6.71 13.40 2.79
N THR A 20 7.04 12.33 3.52
CA THR A 20 6.03 11.49 4.15
C THR A 20 5.45 12.21 5.35
N ILE A 21 4.17 12.56 5.29
CA ILE A 21 3.43 13.18 6.41
C ILE A 21 2.41 12.23 7.04
N ALA A 22 2.03 11.17 6.32
CA ALA A 22 1.14 10.14 6.82
C ALA A 22 1.82 9.32 7.94
N PRO A 23 1.25 9.25 9.15
CA PRO A 23 1.78 8.41 10.21
C PRO A 23 1.70 6.92 9.84
N SER A 24 2.63 6.10 10.37
CA SER A 24 2.54 4.65 10.22
C SER A 24 1.36 4.10 11.02
N PRO A 25 0.44 3.35 10.39
CA PRO A 25 -0.68 2.76 11.08
C PRO A 25 -0.23 1.63 11.99
N ARG A 26 -1.02 1.39 13.03
CA ARG A 26 -0.85 0.31 14.00
C ARG A 26 -2.17 -0.41 14.19
N LEU A 27 -2.09 -1.72 14.40
CA LEU A 27 -3.25 -2.54 14.71
C LEU A 27 -3.26 -2.82 16.20
N PHE A 28 -4.40 -2.62 16.83
CA PHE A 28 -4.61 -2.92 18.24
C PHE A 28 -5.76 -3.88 18.44
N ARG A 29 -5.72 -4.65 19.53
CA ARG A 29 -6.81 -5.46 20.05
C ARG A 29 -7.29 -4.88 21.37
N LEU A 30 -8.59 -4.63 21.48
CA LEU A 30 -9.24 -4.24 22.73
C LEU A 30 -9.58 -5.48 23.57
N SER A 31 -9.90 -5.27 24.85
CA SER A 31 -10.26 -6.36 25.77
C SER A 31 -11.48 -7.18 25.36
N ASP A 32 -12.37 -6.61 24.55
CA ASP A 32 -13.55 -7.30 24.00
C ASP A 32 -13.26 -8.06 22.69
N GLY A 33 -12.00 -8.06 22.23
CA GLY A 33 -11.57 -8.67 20.98
C GLY A 33 -11.69 -7.77 19.75
N THR A 34 -12.24 -6.56 19.87
CA THR A 34 -12.34 -5.60 18.77
C THR A 34 -10.96 -5.22 18.25
N LEU A 35 -10.82 -5.18 16.93
CA LEU A 35 -9.61 -4.71 16.27
C LEU A 35 -9.73 -3.23 15.90
N VAL A 36 -8.70 -2.47 16.20
CA VAL A 36 -8.61 -1.03 15.90
C VAL A 36 -7.40 -0.78 15.01
N TRP A 37 -7.65 -0.30 13.79
CA TRP A 37 -6.63 0.20 12.89
C TRP A 37 -6.46 1.71 13.09
N ASP A 38 -5.37 2.11 13.72
CA ASP A 38 -5.17 3.49 14.17
C ASP A 38 -3.91 4.12 13.57
N VAL A 39 -3.99 5.40 13.22
CA VAL A 39 -2.88 6.21 12.67
C VAL A 39 -2.50 7.40 13.56
N PHE A 40 -3.22 7.66 14.65
CA PHE A 40 -3.07 8.85 15.47
C PHE A 40 -2.58 8.58 16.90
N GLY A 41 -2.70 7.35 17.41
CA GLY A 41 -2.38 7.04 18.80
C GLY A 41 -2.62 5.58 19.19
N THR A 42 -2.54 5.33 20.48
CA THR A 42 -2.82 4.03 21.08
C THR A 42 -4.11 4.16 21.90
N PRO A 43 -5.17 3.39 21.58
CA PRO A 43 -6.39 3.42 22.38
C PRO A 43 -6.15 2.95 23.82
N PRO A 44 -6.85 3.50 24.82
CA PRO A 44 -6.69 3.07 26.21
C PRO A 44 -7.01 1.58 26.41
N GLY A 45 -6.12 0.87 27.12
CA GLY A 45 -6.30 -0.55 27.41
C GLY A 45 -6.14 -1.48 26.20
N ALA A 46 -5.60 -0.98 25.08
CA ALA A 46 -5.41 -1.76 23.87
C ALA A 46 -4.04 -2.45 23.84
N GLU A 47 -4.01 -3.69 23.36
CA GLU A 47 -2.80 -4.46 23.07
C GLU A 47 -2.40 -4.24 21.61
N GLU A 48 -1.16 -3.83 21.33
CA GLU A 48 -0.68 -3.70 19.96
C GLU A 48 -0.44 -5.09 19.33
N ILE A 49 -0.99 -5.31 18.14
CA ILE A 49 -0.67 -6.46 17.30
C ILE A 49 0.44 -6.02 16.34
N PRO A 50 1.69 -6.48 16.54
CA PRO A 50 2.79 -6.06 15.69
C PRO A 50 2.60 -6.58 14.26
N ALA A 51 2.95 -5.73 13.30
CA ALA A 51 3.07 -6.15 11.91
C ALA A 51 4.27 -7.09 11.76
N ARG A 52 4.04 -8.24 11.13
CA ARG A 52 5.11 -9.16 10.71
C ARG A 52 5.56 -8.79 9.30
N SER A 53 6.87 -8.78 9.06
CA SER A 53 7.40 -8.56 7.70
C SER A 53 6.91 -9.65 6.77
N ALA A 54 6.54 -9.30 5.54
CA ALA A 54 6.19 -10.27 4.50
C ALA A 54 7.35 -11.24 4.20
N GLU A 55 8.59 -10.87 4.48
CA GLU A 55 9.77 -11.74 4.34
C GLU A 55 9.86 -12.80 5.45
N ASP A 56 9.31 -12.52 6.63
CA ASP A 56 9.31 -13.41 7.78
C ASP A 56 8.08 -14.36 7.79
N GLN A 57 7.23 -14.25 6.77
CA GLN A 57 5.99 -15.01 6.65
C GLN A 57 6.17 -16.20 5.71
N GLU A 58 5.78 -17.38 6.19
CA GLU A 58 5.82 -18.60 5.36
C GLU A 58 4.65 -18.66 4.39
N ARG A 59 3.46 -18.22 4.83
CA ARG A 59 2.20 -18.38 4.10
C ARG A 59 1.89 -17.26 3.12
N TYR A 60 1.99 -16.00 3.56
CA TYR A 60 1.51 -14.86 2.78
C TYR A 60 2.63 -13.95 2.33
N ARG A 61 2.66 -13.63 1.03
CA ARG A 61 3.60 -12.67 0.43
C ARG A 61 2.83 -11.53 -0.23
N ILE A 62 3.27 -10.29 0.03
CA ILE A 62 2.71 -9.11 -0.62
C ILE A 62 3.53 -8.83 -1.88
N HIS A 63 2.86 -8.83 -3.03
CA HIS A 63 3.41 -8.33 -4.28
C HIS A 63 2.75 -7.00 -4.61
N TYR A 64 3.49 -6.13 -5.29
CA TYR A 64 2.98 -4.83 -5.70
C TYR A 64 3.54 -4.41 -7.05
N ALA A 65 2.76 -3.65 -7.79
CA ALA A 65 3.18 -3.02 -9.03
C ALA A 65 2.65 -1.58 -9.12
N PHE A 66 3.51 -0.66 -9.51
CA PHE A 66 3.10 0.71 -9.86
C PHE A 66 2.72 0.74 -11.34
N VAL A 67 1.45 1.04 -11.62
CA VAL A 67 0.87 0.98 -12.98
C VAL A 67 0.21 2.31 -13.35
N GLY A 68 0.02 2.57 -14.64
CA GLY A 68 -0.61 3.81 -15.12
C GLY A 68 0.41 4.90 -15.48
N GLY A 69 -0.08 6.13 -15.68
CA GLY A 69 0.73 7.23 -16.21
C GLY A 69 1.52 8.01 -15.15
N LYS A 70 2.54 8.75 -15.60
CA LYS A 70 3.50 9.53 -14.78
C LYS A 70 2.87 10.37 -13.65
N ARG A 71 1.66 10.86 -13.85
CA ARG A 71 0.99 11.78 -12.93
C ARG A 71 -0.39 11.30 -12.45
N HIS A 72 -0.77 10.07 -12.74
CA HIS A 72 -2.06 9.47 -12.38
C HIS A 72 -1.91 7.96 -12.22
N HIS A 73 -0.83 7.52 -11.57
CA HIS A 73 -0.60 6.09 -11.41
C HIS A 73 -1.50 5.49 -10.33
N CYS A 74 -1.54 4.17 -10.35
CA CYS A 74 -2.19 3.34 -9.37
C CYS A 74 -1.14 2.40 -8.77
N VAL A 75 -1.45 1.86 -7.59
CA VAL A 75 -0.72 0.76 -7.00
C VAL A 75 -1.61 -0.46 -7.07
N LYS A 76 -1.17 -1.50 -7.79
CA LYS A 76 -1.76 -2.83 -7.70
C LYS A 76 -1.05 -3.57 -6.58
N ILE A 77 -1.81 -4.22 -5.70
CA ILE A 77 -1.30 -5.07 -4.62
C ILE A 77 -2.03 -6.40 -4.69
N ASP A 78 -1.28 -7.49 -4.64
CA ASP A 78 -1.80 -8.85 -4.51
C ASP A 78 -1.10 -9.57 -3.35
N VAL A 79 -1.86 -10.42 -2.65
CA VAL A 79 -1.34 -11.22 -1.55
C VAL A 79 -1.35 -12.69 -1.96
N GLU A 80 -0.18 -13.21 -2.27
CA GLU A 80 0.01 -14.62 -2.64
C GLU A 80 -0.09 -15.51 -1.39
N ASP A 81 -0.90 -16.58 -1.47
CA ASP A 81 -0.90 -17.69 -0.51
C ASP A 81 0.02 -18.80 -1.03
N THR A 82 1.19 -18.96 -0.42
CA THR A 82 2.22 -19.95 -0.82
C THR A 82 1.75 -21.39 -0.64
N THR A 83 0.72 -21.63 0.18
CA THR A 83 0.13 -22.95 0.41
C THR A 83 -0.87 -23.35 -0.69
N GLN A 84 -1.24 -22.41 -1.57
CA GLN A 84 -2.26 -22.57 -2.62
C GLN A 84 -3.65 -22.98 -2.09
N GLY A 85 -3.89 -22.84 -0.78
CA GLY A 85 -5.19 -23.08 -0.14
C GLY A 85 -6.13 -21.87 -0.19
N PRO A 86 -7.34 -21.99 0.39
CA PRO A 86 -8.22 -20.84 0.57
C PRO A 86 -7.59 -19.83 1.53
N HIS A 87 -7.49 -18.59 1.10
CA HIS A 87 -6.97 -17.50 1.93
C HIS A 87 -8.03 -16.94 2.87
N ASP A 88 -7.59 -16.26 3.93
CA ASP A 88 -8.46 -15.58 4.90
C ASP A 88 -8.15 -14.08 5.05
N ILE A 89 -7.45 -13.51 4.07
CA ILE A 89 -7.19 -12.08 3.96
C ILE A 89 -8.53 -11.31 3.96
N ARG A 90 -8.66 -10.36 4.89
CA ARG A 90 -9.89 -9.56 5.09
C ARG A 90 -9.81 -8.18 4.46
N TRP A 91 -8.63 -7.58 4.48
CA TRP A 91 -8.41 -6.25 3.92
C TRP A 91 -6.94 -6.03 3.59
N ILE A 92 -6.72 -5.09 2.67
CA ILE A 92 -5.42 -4.58 2.26
C ILE A 92 -5.43 -3.07 2.48
N TYR A 93 -4.32 -2.55 2.98
CA TYR A 93 -4.10 -1.12 3.21
C TYR A 93 -2.82 -0.66 2.54
N VAL A 94 -2.88 0.49 1.87
CA VAL A 94 -1.68 1.20 1.39
C VAL A 94 -1.52 2.47 2.19
N ARG A 95 -0.33 2.67 2.77
CA ARG A 95 0.13 3.97 3.26
C ARG A 95 0.98 4.62 2.17
N SER A 96 0.62 5.83 1.79
CA SER A 96 1.35 6.67 0.85
C SER A 96 2.04 7.82 1.60
N TYR A 97 2.45 8.88 0.90
CA TYR A 97 3.07 10.05 1.55
C TYR A 97 2.05 10.89 2.30
N THR A 98 0.86 11.07 1.73
CA THR A 98 -0.15 12.00 2.26
C THR A 98 -1.26 11.35 3.07
N GLY A 99 -1.43 10.03 2.98
CA GLY A 99 -2.39 9.31 3.80
C GLY A 99 -2.34 7.81 3.57
N GLY A 100 -3.52 7.19 3.60
CA GLY A 100 -3.65 5.80 3.19
C GLY A 100 -5.07 5.41 2.86
N GLN A 101 -5.20 4.26 2.23
CA GLN A 101 -6.47 3.73 1.71
C GLN A 101 -6.61 2.28 2.15
N ILE A 102 -7.83 1.91 2.58
CA ILE A 102 -8.18 0.52 2.93
C ILE A 102 -9.18 -0.04 1.92
N ARG A 103 -9.02 -1.31 1.57
CA ARG A 103 -9.99 -2.07 0.75
C ARG A 103 -10.23 -3.43 1.39
N PHE A 104 -11.50 -3.74 1.60
CA PHE A 104 -11.93 -5.04 2.12
C PHE A 104 -12.03 -6.06 0.99
N ILE A 105 -11.59 -7.28 1.27
CA ILE A 105 -11.69 -8.42 0.36
C ILE A 105 -12.97 -9.17 0.69
N LYS A 106 -13.84 -9.38 -0.29
CA LYS A 106 -15.03 -10.21 -0.09
C LYS A 106 -14.63 -11.67 -0.03
N GLU A 107 -15.39 -12.46 0.72
CA GLU A 107 -15.21 -13.90 0.77
C GLU A 107 -15.29 -14.51 -0.65
N GLY A 108 -14.34 -15.39 -0.96
CA GLY A 108 -14.21 -16.02 -2.28
C GLY A 108 -13.58 -15.17 -3.38
N GLN A 109 -13.22 -13.90 -3.10
CA GLN A 109 -12.44 -13.09 -4.04
C GLN A 109 -10.95 -13.21 -3.76
N ALA A 110 -10.14 -13.30 -4.81
CA ALA A 110 -8.68 -13.20 -4.68
C ALA A 110 -8.29 -11.88 -3.96
N PRO A 111 -7.25 -11.90 -3.12
CA PRO A 111 -6.82 -10.73 -2.36
C PRO A 111 -5.95 -9.80 -3.24
N GLU A 112 -6.55 -9.30 -4.32
CA GLU A 112 -5.94 -8.36 -5.27
C GLU A 112 -6.73 -7.05 -5.26
N VAL A 113 -6.02 -5.93 -5.15
CA VAL A 113 -6.61 -4.60 -5.08
C VAL A 113 -5.81 -3.59 -5.91
N LEU A 114 -6.54 -2.73 -6.62
CA LEU A 114 -6.00 -1.55 -7.28
C LEU A 114 -6.35 -0.29 -6.48
N PHE A 115 -5.34 0.47 -6.08
CA PHE A 115 -5.48 1.76 -5.40
C PHE A 115 -5.13 2.90 -6.36
N ALA A 116 -6.07 3.81 -6.60
CA ALA A 116 -5.81 5.02 -7.37
C ALA A 116 -5.07 6.03 -6.50
N MET A 117 -3.95 6.56 -7.00
CA MET A 117 -3.23 7.64 -6.32
C MET A 117 -3.68 8.99 -6.86
N ALA A 118 -3.63 10.02 -6.03
CA ALA A 118 -4.01 11.38 -6.39
C ALA A 118 -2.95 12.37 -5.89
N GLU A 119 -2.90 13.54 -6.54
CA GLU A 119 -2.04 14.66 -6.15
C GLU A 119 -0.59 14.20 -5.98
N ASP A 120 0.06 14.56 -4.87
CA ASP A 120 1.46 14.27 -4.61
C ASP A 120 1.77 12.77 -4.57
N ASP A 121 0.79 11.96 -4.16
CA ASP A 121 0.91 10.50 -4.18
C ASP A 121 0.85 9.92 -5.58
N ALA A 122 0.27 10.62 -6.56
CA ALA A 122 0.21 10.21 -7.97
C ALA A 122 1.51 10.49 -8.76
N TYR A 123 2.49 11.11 -8.13
CA TYR A 123 3.73 11.52 -8.79
C TYR A 123 4.69 10.36 -9.08
N MET A 124 5.21 10.27 -10.31
CA MET A 124 6.37 9.42 -10.67
C MET A 124 7.40 10.22 -11.48
N PHE A 125 8.69 10.01 -11.22
CA PHE A 125 9.75 10.63 -12.03
C PHE A 125 10.07 9.87 -13.32
N CYS A 126 9.95 8.53 -13.28
CA CYS A 126 10.35 7.64 -14.36
C CYS A 126 9.46 7.86 -15.59
N GLN A 127 10.08 7.92 -16.78
CA GLN A 127 9.37 7.92 -18.07
C GLN A 127 9.52 6.60 -18.82
N ASN A 128 10.25 5.63 -18.25
CA ASN A 128 10.46 4.33 -18.87
C ASN A 128 9.25 3.43 -18.62
N ASP A 129 8.86 2.71 -19.66
CA ASP A 129 7.82 1.69 -19.67
C ASP A 129 8.46 0.30 -19.89
N PRO A 130 8.24 -0.69 -19.02
CA PRO A 130 7.68 -0.58 -17.67
C PRO A 130 8.61 0.24 -16.77
N CYS A 131 8.10 0.74 -15.65
CA CYS A 131 8.95 1.29 -14.60
C CYS A 131 9.91 0.18 -14.17
N ILE A 132 11.12 0.12 -14.75
CA ILE A 132 12.18 -0.79 -14.30
C ILE A 132 12.27 -0.58 -12.80
N GLU A 133 11.94 -1.62 -12.05
CA GLU A 133 11.40 -1.54 -10.68
C GLU A 133 12.31 -0.87 -9.65
N CYS A 134 13.52 -0.42 -10.00
CA CYS A 134 14.00 0.85 -9.48
C CYS A 134 15.08 1.51 -10.35
N ALA A 135 14.95 2.82 -10.53
CA ALA A 135 16.12 3.68 -10.68
C ALA A 135 15.98 5.04 -9.95
N PHE A 136 14.81 5.37 -9.37
CA PHE A 136 14.54 6.72 -8.85
C PHE A 136 13.72 6.81 -7.56
N ALA A 137 13.59 5.72 -6.78
CA ALA A 137 13.12 5.69 -5.38
C ALA A 137 11.84 6.50 -5.01
N CYS A 138 11.01 6.83 -6.01
CA CYS A 138 9.96 7.84 -5.89
C CYS A 138 8.71 7.39 -5.15
N LYS A 139 8.66 6.09 -4.86
CA LYS A 139 7.65 5.45 -4.03
C LYS A 139 8.24 4.84 -2.78
N VAL A 140 9.56 4.92 -2.57
CA VAL A 140 10.19 4.48 -1.31
C VAL A 140 9.60 5.30 -0.18
N GLY A 141 9.06 4.61 0.82
CA GLY A 141 8.26 5.18 1.90
C GLY A 141 6.78 4.84 1.83
N PHE A 142 6.29 4.31 0.70
CA PHE A 142 5.00 3.62 0.65
C PHE A 142 5.11 2.31 1.42
N GLU A 143 4.10 2.03 2.23
CA GLU A 143 3.98 0.79 3.00
C GLU A 143 2.68 0.09 2.64
N PHE A 144 2.74 -1.24 2.62
CA PHE A 144 1.63 -2.11 2.26
C PHE A 144 1.33 -3.02 3.44
N PHE A 145 0.05 -3.18 3.76
CA PHE A 145 -0.39 -4.02 4.85
C PHE A 145 -1.53 -4.91 4.37
N ALA A 146 -1.54 -6.14 4.85
CA ALA A 146 -2.64 -7.06 4.66
C ALA A 146 -2.97 -7.71 6.00
N TYR A 147 -4.27 -7.90 6.28
CA TYR A 147 -4.70 -8.59 7.49
C TYR A 147 -5.30 -9.94 7.14
N SER A 148 -4.69 -10.98 7.69
CA SER A 148 -5.18 -12.35 7.71
C SER A 148 -5.86 -12.63 9.06
N ALA A 149 -6.95 -13.39 9.06
CA ALA A 149 -7.59 -13.80 10.30
C ALA A 149 -6.74 -14.79 11.12
N SER A 150 -5.95 -15.64 10.45
CA SER A 150 -5.07 -16.65 11.04
C SER A 150 -3.66 -16.12 11.29
N GLU A 151 -3.11 -15.32 10.37
CA GLU A 151 -1.75 -14.80 10.44
C GLU A 151 -1.67 -13.35 10.97
N GLY A 152 -2.79 -12.69 11.26
CA GLY A 152 -2.78 -11.30 11.73
C GLY A 152 -2.22 -10.32 10.68
N LEU A 153 -1.48 -9.32 11.15
CA LEU A 153 -1.02 -8.21 10.30
C LEU A 153 0.31 -8.53 9.60
N ILE A 154 0.29 -8.46 8.28
CA ILE A 154 1.46 -8.60 7.40
C ILE A 154 1.81 -7.22 6.85
N LYS A 155 3.10 -6.93 6.73
CA LYS A 155 3.61 -5.66 6.21
C LYS A 155 4.72 -5.87 5.19
N ASP A 156 4.69 -5.08 4.12
CA ASP A 156 5.84 -4.84 3.26
C ASP A 156 5.95 -3.34 2.92
N ALA A 157 6.96 -2.97 2.15
CA ALA A 157 7.18 -1.59 1.71
C ALA A 157 7.77 -1.55 0.30
N ALA A 158 7.58 -0.42 -0.36
CA ALA A 158 8.22 -0.16 -1.64
C ALA A 158 9.75 -0.09 -1.46
N LYS A 159 10.46 -1.01 -2.10
CA LYS A 159 11.92 -1.17 -2.01
C LYS A 159 12.62 -0.68 -3.27
N ILE A 160 13.92 -0.41 -3.14
CA ILE A 160 14.82 -0.13 -4.25
C ILE A 160 15.29 -1.50 -4.80
N ILE A 161 14.71 -1.94 -5.91
CA ILE A 161 15.08 -3.19 -6.60
C ILE A 161 16.13 -2.87 -7.67
N TYR A 162 17.42 -2.97 -7.32
CA TYR A 162 18.47 -2.92 -8.33
C TYR A 162 18.41 -4.22 -9.16
N SER A 163 18.03 -4.13 -10.44
CA SER A 163 18.40 -5.20 -11.38
C SER A 163 19.92 -5.14 -11.54
N ARG A 164 20.63 -6.15 -11.02
CA ARG A 164 22.02 -6.39 -11.42
C ARG A 164 22.08 -6.77 -12.89
#